data_AF-K2NXB1-F1
#
_entry.id   AF-K2NXB1-F1
#
_cell.length_a   1.000
_cell.length_b   1.000
_cell.length_c   1.000
_cell.angle_alpha   90.00
_cell.angle_beta   90.00
_cell.angle_gamma   90.00
#
_symmetry.space_group_name_H-M   'P 1'
#
loop_
_entity.id
_entity.type
_entity.pdbx_description
1 polymer ?
#
loop_
_entity_poly.entity_id
_entity_poly.type
_entity_poly.pdbx_seq_one_letter_code
_entity_poly.pdbx_strand_id
1 'polypeptide(L)'
;ELRDCVCDGGAQIYVRGYSGEPASDRSLEVSVSGLSGSYCSLVFVHNLPARTNVTVRDSTIVTPGPMRYSQLSGLTDAVASPLVLHATSLLRSQLRVNNTVLRSSQAGGSAVYVGGGVDLLSSAVVLDGVSLEASGGPTASAMRVASSSRLSLRNHSVFSVTNVSVVSSGGGIVLGERLAVSNSVLRFVGVEGSVASSLVRCGGGTVGAGGWMELHDVWAVG
;
A
#
# COMPACT_ATOMS: atom_id res chain seq x y z
N GLU A 1 -7.37 17.02 -8.79
CA GLU A 1 -6.24 16.52 -9.60
C GLU A 1 -4.96 17.15 -9.08
N LEU A 2 -3.89 16.37 -8.98
CA LEU A 2 -2.52 16.83 -8.73
C LEU A 2 -1.69 16.39 -9.93
N ARG A 3 -1.04 17.36 -10.58
CA ARG A 3 -0.27 17.13 -11.79
C ARG A 3 1.07 17.83 -11.68
N ASP A 4 2.14 17.09 -11.95
CA ASP A 4 3.52 17.60 -12.02
C ASP A 4 3.93 18.39 -10.75
N CYS A 5 3.38 17.97 -9.60
CA CYS A 5 3.61 18.61 -8.32
C CYS A 5 4.92 18.12 -7.69
N VAL A 6 5.60 19.00 -6.95
CA VAL A 6 6.81 18.67 -6.21
C VAL A 6 6.52 18.78 -4.71
N CYS A 7 6.73 17.70 -3.98
CA CYS A 7 6.70 17.70 -2.52
C CYS A 7 7.97 18.35 -1.99
N ASP A 8 7.82 19.33 -1.11
CA ASP A 8 8.93 19.93 -0.39
C ASP A 8 9.04 19.39 1.04
N GLY A 9 10.27 19.15 1.50
CA GLY A 9 10.67 18.91 2.90
C GLY A 9 9.66 18.27 3.85
N GLY A 10 9.32 17.00 3.70
CA GLY A 10 8.48 16.26 4.66
C GLY A 10 6.98 16.39 4.40
N ALA A 11 6.58 16.93 3.24
CA ALA A 11 5.19 17.05 2.84
C ALA A 11 4.45 15.71 2.85
N GLN A 12 3.20 15.77 3.26
CA GLN A 12 2.31 14.62 3.36
C GLN A 12 0.96 14.99 2.75
N ILE A 13 0.56 14.26 1.72
CA ILE A 13 -0.71 14.46 1.02
C ILE A 13 -1.70 13.46 1.58
N TYR A 14 -2.79 13.96 2.17
CA TYR A 14 -3.79 13.12 2.82
C TYR A 14 -5.04 12.99 1.96
N VAL A 15 -5.43 11.75 1.67
CA VAL A 15 -6.77 11.40 1.18
C VAL A 15 -7.53 10.83 2.37
N ARG A 16 -8.28 11.71 3.05
CA ARG A 16 -8.92 11.43 4.33
C ARG A 16 -10.41 11.16 4.17
N GLY A 17 -10.85 10.03 4.70
CA GLY A 17 -12.24 9.64 4.82
C GLY A 17 -12.86 9.96 6.19
N TYR A 18 -13.96 9.26 6.48
CA TYR A 18 -14.74 9.37 7.72
C TYR A 18 -14.29 8.33 8.75
N SER A 19 -14.19 8.72 10.02
CA SER A 19 -13.83 7.80 11.10
C SER A 19 -14.89 6.73 11.38
N GLY A 20 -16.15 7.01 11.06
CA GLY A 20 -17.29 6.08 11.12
C GLY A 20 -17.59 5.44 9.76
N GLU A 21 -18.84 5.06 9.52
CA GLU A 21 -19.26 4.44 8.25
C GLU A 21 -18.94 5.33 7.03
N PRO A 22 -18.54 4.73 5.89
CA PRO A 22 -18.28 5.48 4.67
C PRO A 22 -19.57 6.14 4.17
N ALA A 23 -19.46 7.40 3.74
CA ALA A 23 -20.57 8.10 3.12
C ALA A 23 -20.99 7.40 1.81
N SER A 24 -22.27 7.03 1.70
CA SER A 24 -22.82 6.27 0.57
C SER A 24 -23.50 7.15 -0.50
N ASP A 25 -23.83 8.38 -0.13
CA ASP A 25 -24.51 9.41 -0.93
C ASP A 25 -23.56 10.22 -1.82
N ARG A 26 -22.25 10.06 -1.63
CA ARG A 26 -21.20 10.81 -2.32
C ARG A 26 -20.08 9.88 -2.80
N SER A 27 -19.31 10.37 -3.78
CA SER A 27 -18.12 9.71 -4.30
C SER A 27 -16.94 10.68 -4.29
N LEU A 28 -15.73 10.15 -4.37
CA LEU A 28 -14.50 10.93 -4.45
C LEU A 28 -13.69 10.46 -5.65
N GLU A 29 -13.15 11.40 -6.42
CA GLU A 29 -12.18 11.10 -7.46
C GLU A 29 -10.88 11.85 -7.19
N VAL A 30 -9.77 11.11 -7.16
CA VAL A 30 -8.43 11.67 -6.97
C VAL A 30 -7.53 11.15 -8.10
N SER A 31 -6.86 12.06 -8.77
CA SER A 31 -5.85 11.74 -9.77
C SER A 31 -4.57 12.46 -9.38
N VAL A 32 -3.48 11.71 -9.27
CA VAL A 32 -2.12 12.17 -8.98
C VAL A 32 -1.22 11.69 -10.12
N SER A 33 -0.56 12.62 -10.80
CA SER A 33 0.36 12.30 -11.88
C SER A 33 1.61 13.17 -11.81
N GLY A 34 2.79 12.62 -12.10
CA GLY A 34 4.02 13.40 -12.06
C GLY A 34 4.40 13.91 -10.67
N LEU A 35 3.89 13.30 -9.58
CA LEU A 35 4.25 13.71 -8.23
C LEU A 35 5.70 13.30 -7.95
N SER A 36 6.53 14.26 -7.57
CA SER A 36 7.94 14.01 -7.27
C SER A 36 8.35 14.63 -5.95
N GLY A 37 9.33 14.05 -5.26
CA GLY A 37 9.94 14.72 -4.11
C GLY A 37 10.68 13.78 -3.18
N SER A 38 11.75 14.32 -2.58
CA SER A 38 12.45 13.70 -1.45
C SER A 38 11.79 14.13 -0.15
N TYR A 39 11.51 13.17 0.74
CA TYR A 39 10.66 13.35 1.92
C TYR A 39 9.20 13.67 1.58
N CYS A 40 8.53 12.75 0.88
CA CYS A 40 7.11 12.86 0.58
C CYS A 40 6.34 11.58 0.95
N SER A 41 5.09 11.73 1.37
CA SER A 41 4.19 10.61 1.60
C SER A 41 2.76 10.91 1.12
N LEU A 42 2.14 9.93 0.49
CA LEU A 42 0.73 9.90 0.14
C LEU A 42 0.01 8.98 1.13
N VAL A 43 -0.93 9.54 1.87
CA VAL A 43 -1.55 8.88 3.03
C VAL A 43 -3.05 8.78 2.83
N PHE A 44 -3.55 7.55 2.77
CA PHE A 44 -4.97 7.24 2.81
C PHE A 44 -5.34 6.85 4.23
N VAL A 45 -6.37 7.51 4.77
CA VAL A 45 -6.78 7.26 6.15
C VAL A 45 -8.29 7.35 6.31
N HIS A 46 -8.82 6.50 7.19
CA HIS A 46 -10.25 6.38 7.47
C HIS A 46 -11.08 5.89 6.28
N ASN A 47 -12.40 5.83 6.43
CA ASN A 47 -13.30 5.22 5.46
C ASN A 47 -13.63 6.23 4.35
N LEU A 48 -13.09 6.01 3.16
CA LEU A 48 -13.37 6.84 1.99
C LEU A 48 -14.84 6.68 1.58
N PRO A 49 -15.47 7.70 0.98
CA PRO A 49 -16.81 7.57 0.42
C PRO A 49 -16.95 6.33 -0.49
N ALA A 50 -18.15 5.77 -0.56
CA ALA A 50 -18.41 4.68 -1.47
C ALA A 50 -18.16 5.14 -2.93
N ARG A 51 -17.70 4.24 -3.80
CA ARG A 51 -17.38 4.58 -5.20
C ARG A 51 -16.29 5.65 -5.33
N THR A 52 -15.28 5.57 -4.45
CA THR A 52 -14.09 6.40 -4.58
C THR A 52 -13.16 5.83 -5.64
N ASN A 53 -12.67 6.66 -6.55
CA ASN A 53 -11.67 6.27 -7.55
C ASN A 53 -10.40 7.10 -7.34
N VAL A 54 -9.28 6.42 -7.11
CA VAL A 54 -7.98 7.06 -6.91
C VAL A 54 -6.99 6.48 -7.88
N THR A 55 -6.32 7.36 -8.63
CA THR A 55 -5.23 7.01 -9.52
C THR A 55 -3.98 7.77 -9.13
N VAL A 56 -2.87 7.06 -9.03
CA VAL A 56 -1.52 7.62 -8.85
C VAL A 56 -0.69 7.05 -9.99
N ARG A 57 -0.04 7.89 -10.78
CA ARG A 57 0.76 7.42 -11.92
C ARG A 57 1.99 8.25 -12.17
N ASP A 58 2.97 7.66 -12.84
CA ASP A 58 4.15 8.35 -13.39
C ASP A 58 4.83 9.24 -12.34
N SER A 59 4.95 8.73 -11.11
CA SER A 59 5.37 9.49 -9.93
C SER A 59 6.63 8.90 -9.31
N THR A 60 7.37 9.70 -8.53
CA THR A 60 8.55 9.25 -7.77
C THR A 60 8.51 9.85 -6.37
N ILE A 61 8.13 9.02 -5.38
CA ILE A 61 7.89 9.45 -4.01
C ILE A 61 8.91 8.77 -3.11
N VAL A 62 9.73 9.57 -2.42
CA VAL A 62 10.85 9.06 -1.62
C VAL A 62 10.73 9.50 -0.17
N THR A 63 10.95 8.59 0.77
CA THR A 63 11.11 8.88 2.21
C THR A 63 12.51 8.44 2.68
N PRO A 64 13.52 9.31 2.56
CA PRO A 64 14.90 8.93 2.90
C PRO A 64 15.18 8.98 4.41
N GLY A 65 14.27 9.52 5.21
CA GLY A 65 14.36 9.58 6.67
C GLY A 65 12.98 9.46 7.33
N PRO A 66 12.88 9.64 8.67
CA PRO A 66 11.65 9.41 9.41
C PRO A 66 10.56 10.41 9.03
N MET A 67 9.33 9.93 8.87
CA MET A 67 8.15 10.74 8.59
C MET A 67 7.34 10.94 9.87
N ARG A 68 6.74 12.14 10.04
CA ARG A 68 5.91 12.45 11.21
C ARG A 68 4.43 12.36 10.88
N TYR A 69 3.81 11.22 11.20
CA TYR A 69 2.37 11.01 11.04
C TYR A 69 1.55 11.46 12.27
N SER A 70 2.01 12.47 13.01
CA SER A 70 1.42 12.85 14.31
C SER A 70 -0.05 13.28 14.25
N GLN A 71 -0.55 13.62 13.06
CA GLN A 71 -1.97 13.92 12.82
C GLN A 71 -2.87 12.68 12.84
N LEU A 72 -2.28 11.48 12.80
CA LEU A 72 -2.99 10.20 12.75
C LEU A 72 -2.88 9.48 14.08
N SER A 73 -3.96 9.54 14.88
CA SER A 73 -4.07 8.78 16.12
C SER A 73 -3.96 7.28 15.83
N GLY A 74 -3.03 6.59 16.50
CA GLY A 74 -2.86 5.13 16.39
C GLY A 74 -1.91 4.67 15.28
N LEU A 75 -1.36 5.58 14.46
CA LEU A 75 -0.31 5.24 13.49
C LEU A 75 1.08 5.34 14.15
N THR A 76 1.44 4.32 14.95
CA THR A 76 2.73 4.29 15.68
C THR A 76 3.83 3.55 14.95
N ASP A 77 3.48 2.59 14.08
CA ASP A 77 4.46 1.62 13.56
C ASP A 77 4.99 2.00 12.16
N ALA A 78 4.43 3.03 11.54
CA ALA A 78 4.94 3.55 10.27
C ALA A 78 6.08 4.53 10.52
N VAL A 79 7.32 4.12 10.21
CA VAL A 79 8.51 4.95 10.41
C VAL A 79 8.74 5.92 9.24
N ALA A 80 8.73 5.39 8.02
CA ALA A 80 8.88 6.17 6.80
C ALA A 80 8.29 5.37 5.63
N SER A 81 7.23 5.90 5.03
CA SER A 81 6.59 5.25 3.90
C SER A 81 6.04 6.23 2.86
N PRO A 82 6.45 6.12 1.59
CA PRO A 82 5.89 6.90 0.48
C PRO A 82 4.38 6.72 0.29
N LEU A 83 3.84 5.51 0.52
CA LEU A 83 2.41 5.22 0.40
C LEU A 83 1.90 4.54 1.67
N VAL A 84 0.92 5.17 2.33
CA VAL A 84 0.36 4.69 3.60
C VAL A 84 -1.14 4.44 3.42
N LEU A 85 -1.61 3.24 3.79
CA LEU A 85 -3.03 2.94 4.01
C LEU A 85 -3.25 2.68 5.50
N HIS A 86 -4.00 3.54 6.17
CA HIS A 86 -4.23 3.42 7.61
C HIS A 86 -5.71 3.44 7.98
N ALA A 87 -6.19 2.45 8.74
CA ALA A 87 -7.56 2.39 9.23
C ALA A 87 -8.59 2.67 8.11
N THR A 88 -8.39 2.09 6.93
CA THR A 88 -9.09 2.46 5.68
C THR A 88 -10.01 1.35 5.22
N SER A 89 -11.32 1.64 5.12
CA SER A 89 -12.28 0.80 4.41
C SER A 89 -12.61 1.38 3.04
N LEU A 90 -12.51 0.55 2.00
CA LEU A 90 -12.87 0.87 0.62
C LEU A 90 -14.13 0.12 0.24
N LEU A 91 -15.21 0.85 -0.08
CA LEU A 91 -16.50 0.30 -0.47
C LEU A 91 -16.83 0.62 -1.93
N ARG A 92 -16.85 -0.40 -2.80
CA ARG A 92 -17.05 -0.23 -4.25
C ARG A 92 -16.07 0.77 -4.87
N SER A 93 -14.85 0.81 -4.33
CA SER A 93 -13.84 1.83 -4.64
C SER A 93 -12.64 1.21 -5.36
N GLN A 94 -11.84 2.04 -6.01
CA GLN A 94 -10.61 1.65 -6.68
C GLN A 94 -9.45 2.56 -6.25
N LEU A 95 -8.32 1.97 -5.90
CA LEU A 95 -7.04 2.64 -5.73
C LEU A 95 -6.05 1.99 -6.69
N ARG A 96 -5.52 2.76 -7.63
CA ARG A 96 -4.59 2.30 -8.64
C ARG A 96 -3.30 3.11 -8.58
N VAL A 97 -2.17 2.44 -8.49
CA VAL A 97 -0.83 3.03 -8.54
C VAL A 97 -0.10 2.41 -9.72
N ASN A 98 0.24 3.24 -10.70
CA ASN A 98 0.81 2.80 -11.97
C ASN A 98 2.17 3.44 -12.21
N ASN A 99 3.13 2.71 -12.77
CA ASN A 99 4.39 3.29 -13.29
C ASN A 99 5.04 4.29 -12.32
N THR A 100 5.11 3.91 -11.03
CA THR A 100 5.49 4.81 -9.93
C THR A 100 6.63 4.20 -9.14
N VAL A 101 7.59 5.03 -8.74
CA VAL A 101 8.68 4.63 -7.84
C VAL A 101 8.33 5.05 -6.42
N LEU A 102 8.30 4.08 -5.51
CA LEU A 102 8.12 4.28 -4.07
C LEU A 102 9.39 3.81 -3.37
N ARG A 103 10.12 4.73 -2.74
CA ARG A 103 11.40 4.42 -2.08
C ARG A 103 11.41 4.86 -0.62
N SER A 104 11.81 3.96 0.26
CA SER A 104 12.12 4.26 1.67
C SER A 104 13.55 3.84 1.98
N SER A 105 14.31 4.72 2.65
CA SER A 105 15.70 4.43 3.05
C SER A 105 15.92 4.49 4.57
N GLN A 106 14.85 4.80 5.31
CA GLN A 106 14.88 4.87 6.77
C GLN A 106 14.87 3.47 7.38
N ALA A 107 15.62 3.30 8.48
CA ALA A 107 15.62 2.07 9.25
C ALA A 107 14.20 1.61 9.64
N GLY A 108 13.85 0.37 9.31
CA GLY A 108 12.50 -0.18 9.53
C GLY A 108 11.39 0.39 8.63
N GLY A 109 11.75 1.23 7.65
CA GLY A 109 10.84 1.83 6.68
C GLY A 109 10.30 0.85 5.64
N SER A 110 9.30 1.30 4.87
CA SER A 110 8.71 0.52 3.79
C SER A 110 8.21 1.38 2.64
N ALA A 111 8.25 0.88 1.40
CA ALA A 111 7.73 1.63 0.25
C ALA A 111 6.20 1.76 0.29
N VAL A 112 5.53 0.72 0.81
CA VAL A 112 4.08 0.73 1.09
C VAL A 112 3.83 0.22 2.51
N TYR A 113 3.10 1.00 3.30
CA TYR A 113 2.68 0.63 4.64
C TYR A 113 1.16 0.46 4.73
N VAL A 114 0.71 -0.61 5.38
CA VAL A 114 -0.69 -0.90 5.66
C VAL A 114 -0.85 -1.14 7.17
N GLY A 115 -1.74 -0.38 7.83
CA GLY A 115 -1.95 -0.53 9.27
C GLY A 115 -3.32 -0.06 9.75
N GLY A 116 -3.64 -0.24 11.03
CA GLY A 116 -4.91 0.19 11.64
C GLY A 116 -6.15 -0.57 11.14
N GLY A 117 -5.95 -1.66 10.38
CA GLY A 117 -7.01 -2.37 9.67
C GLY A 117 -7.30 -1.75 8.30
N VAL A 118 -7.28 -2.59 7.26
CA VAL A 118 -7.69 -2.21 5.91
C VAL A 118 -8.65 -3.23 5.34
N ASP A 119 -9.80 -2.76 4.88
CA ASP A 119 -10.90 -3.56 4.38
C ASP A 119 -11.24 -3.17 2.94
N LEU A 120 -11.22 -4.13 2.03
CA LEU A 120 -11.76 -4.01 0.67
C LEU A 120 -13.11 -4.73 0.61
N LEU A 121 -14.14 -3.99 0.22
CA LEU A 121 -15.50 -4.50 0.04
C LEU A 121 -16.02 -4.15 -1.35
N SER A 122 -16.04 -5.14 -2.24
CA SER A 122 -16.27 -4.94 -3.69
C SER A 122 -15.33 -3.90 -4.31
N SER A 123 -14.08 -3.88 -3.86
CA SER A 123 -13.11 -2.84 -4.16
C SER A 123 -11.83 -3.40 -4.76
N ALA A 124 -11.05 -2.54 -5.42
CA ALA A 124 -9.77 -2.92 -6.01
C ALA A 124 -8.63 -2.04 -5.48
N VAL A 125 -7.52 -2.67 -5.09
CA VAL A 125 -6.22 -2.03 -4.94
C VAL A 125 -5.28 -2.65 -5.95
N VAL A 126 -4.70 -1.83 -6.83
CA VAL A 126 -3.85 -2.31 -7.93
C VAL A 126 -2.54 -1.54 -7.94
N LEU A 127 -1.43 -2.26 -7.81
CA LEU A 127 -0.08 -1.78 -8.09
C LEU A 127 0.35 -2.41 -9.41
N ASP A 128 0.63 -1.59 -10.43
CA ASP A 128 1.02 -2.05 -11.77
C ASP A 128 2.23 -1.28 -12.31
N GLY A 129 3.31 -1.96 -12.67
CA GLY A 129 4.53 -1.28 -13.12
C GLY A 129 5.21 -0.45 -12.02
N VAL A 130 5.03 -0.82 -10.74
CA VAL A 130 5.54 -0.06 -9.59
C VAL A 130 6.92 -0.57 -9.18
N SER A 131 7.84 0.34 -8.85
CA SER A 131 9.10 -0.01 -8.17
C SER A 131 8.95 0.19 -6.66
N LEU A 132 9.14 -0.89 -5.89
CA LEU A 132 9.09 -0.90 -4.44
C LEU A 132 10.49 -1.06 -3.85
N GLU A 133 11.02 0.02 -3.29
CA GLU A 133 12.41 0.08 -2.81
C GLU A 133 12.47 0.37 -1.31
N ALA A 134 13.14 -0.49 -0.54
CA ALA A 134 13.26 -0.38 0.91
C ALA A 134 14.68 -0.75 1.39
N SER A 135 15.56 0.25 1.52
CA SER A 135 16.99 0.05 1.82
C SER A 135 17.40 0.32 3.28
N GLY A 136 16.42 0.45 4.18
CA GLY A 136 16.61 0.78 5.60
C GLY A 136 17.14 -0.36 6.49
N GLY A 137 18.00 -1.23 5.99
CA GLY A 137 18.55 -2.36 6.75
C GLY A 137 17.59 -3.56 6.91
N PRO A 138 17.92 -4.51 7.83
CA PRO A 138 17.28 -5.84 7.88
C PRO A 138 15.78 -5.82 8.26
N THR A 139 15.33 -4.76 8.93
CA THR A 139 13.93 -4.61 9.35
C THR A 139 13.08 -3.85 8.33
N ALA A 140 13.68 -3.36 7.24
CA ALA A 140 12.95 -2.72 6.16
C ALA A 140 12.12 -3.75 5.38
N SER A 141 11.06 -3.29 4.72
CA SER A 141 10.25 -4.16 3.87
C SER A 141 9.73 -3.39 2.66
N ALA A 142 9.71 -3.98 1.47
CA ALA A 142 9.18 -3.29 0.29
C ALA A 142 7.70 -2.91 0.48
N MET A 143 6.88 -3.86 0.94
CA MET A 143 5.53 -3.59 1.42
C MET A 143 5.33 -4.26 2.77
N ARG A 144 4.67 -3.56 3.71
CA ARG A 144 4.43 -4.07 5.06
C ARG A 144 3.00 -3.83 5.52
N VAL A 145 2.28 -4.91 5.80
CA VAL A 145 1.11 -4.90 6.68
C VAL A 145 1.61 -5.07 8.12
N ALA A 146 1.24 -4.14 9.00
CA ALA A 146 1.59 -4.24 10.42
C ALA A 146 1.02 -5.54 11.02
N SER A 147 1.77 -6.21 11.91
CA SER A 147 1.41 -7.54 12.44
C SER A 147 0.08 -7.57 13.18
N SER A 148 -0.21 -6.51 13.94
CA SER A 148 -1.48 -6.31 14.64
C SER A 148 -2.65 -5.94 13.72
N SER A 149 -2.37 -5.57 12.47
CA SER A 149 -3.37 -5.06 11.54
C SER A 149 -3.94 -6.17 10.65
N ARG A 150 -5.25 -6.07 10.41
CA ARG A 150 -5.96 -6.95 9.49
C ARG A 150 -5.94 -6.36 8.08
N LEU A 151 -5.64 -7.18 7.07
CA LEU A 151 -5.89 -6.87 5.67
C LEU A 151 -7.00 -7.82 5.18
N SER A 152 -8.12 -7.26 4.76
CA SER A 152 -9.36 -8.01 4.51
C SER A 152 -9.93 -7.70 3.14
N LEU A 153 -10.18 -8.74 2.34
CA LEU A 153 -10.73 -8.66 0.99
C LEU A 153 -12.05 -9.44 0.93
N ARG A 154 -13.14 -8.76 0.61
CA ARG A 154 -14.50 -9.33 0.64
C ARG A 154 -15.32 -8.91 -0.58
N ASN A 155 -16.32 -9.73 -0.94
CA ASN A 155 -17.33 -9.46 -1.96
C ASN A 155 -16.77 -9.02 -3.32
N HIS A 156 -16.01 -9.89 -3.98
CA HIS A 156 -15.39 -9.66 -5.29
C HIS A 156 -14.34 -8.54 -5.25
N SER A 157 -13.59 -8.45 -4.16
CA SER A 157 -12.47 -7.52 -4.07
C SER A 157 -11.21 -8.08 -4.72
N VAL A 158 -10.34 -7.17 -5.16
CA VAL A 158 -9.05 -7.50 -5.78
C VAL A 158 -7.95 -6.70 -5.09
N PHE A 159 -6.92 -7.38 -4.59
CA PHE A 159 -5.63 -6.75 -4.33
C PHE A 159 -4.64 -7.34 -5.33
N SER A 160 -4.08 -6.49 -6.19
CA SER A 160 -3.23 -6.93 -7.29
C SER A 160 -1.89 -6.22 -7.27
N VAL A 161 -0.83 -7.01 -7.40
CA VAL A 161 0.54 -6.53 -7.61
C VAL A 161 1.01 -7.14 -8.93
N THR A 162 1.17 -6.30 -9.95
CA THR A 162 1.47 -6.74 -11.33
C THR A 162 2.69 -6.00 -11.87
N ASN A 163 3.62 -6.69 -12.53
CA ASN A 163 4.81 -6.06 -13.13
C ASN A 163 5.57 -5.19 -12.13
N VAL A 164 5.84 -5.71 -10.94
CA VAL A 164 6.44 -4.94 -9.83
C VAL A 164 7.87 -5.39 -9.60
N SER A 165 8.79 -4.42 -9.59
CA SER A 165 10.17 -4.65 -9.16
C SER A 165 10.32 -4.38 -7.66
N VAL A 166 11.01 -5.28 -6.96
CA VAL A 166 11.22 -5.21 -5.51
C VAL A 166 12.72 -5.13 -5.21
N VAL A 167 13.14 -4.12 -4.45
CA VAL A 167 14.50 -4.07 -3.90
C VAL A 167 14.39 -3.80 -2.41
N SER A 168 14.81 -4.76 -1.58
CA SER A 168 14.72 -4.60 -0.13
C SER A 168 15.91 -5.19 0.59
N SER A 169 16.48 -4.43 1.52
CA SER A 169 17.52 -4.91 2.44
C SER A 169 16.97 -5.83 3.54
N GLY A 170 15.65 -6.04 3.59
CA GLY A 170 14.97 -6.92 4.53
C GLY A 170 13.94 -7.81 3.82
N GLY A 171 12.65 -7.61 4.12
CA GLY A 171 11.54 -8.36 3.52
C GLY A 171 11.05 -7.77 2.18
N GLY A 172 10.47 -8.59 1.31
CA GLY A 172 9.72 -8.10 0.15
C GLY A 172 8.34 -7.58 0.55
N ILE A 173 7.30 -8.31 0.17
CA ILE A 173 5.90 -8.05 0.47
C ILE A 173 5.49 -8.87 1.69
N VAL A 174 5.29 -8.19 2.82
CA VAL A 174 4.89 -8.80 4.10
C VAL A 174 3.41 -8.51 4.36
N LEU A 175 2.58 -9.55 4.33
CA LEU A 175 1.11 -9.49 4.45
C LEU A 175 0.60 -9.51 5.90
N GLY A 176 1.50 -9.53 6.88
CA GLY A 176 1.17 -9.54 8.30
C GLY A 176 0.66 -10.92 8.77
N GLU A 177 -0.06 -10.94 9.89
CA GLU A 177 -0.50 -12.17 10.57
C GLU A 177 -2.03 -12.38 10.49
N ARG A 178 -2.74 -11.42 9.90
CA ARG A 178 -4.21 -11.33 9.93
C ARG A 178 -4.78 -11.05 8.54
N LEU A 179 -4.28 -11.75 7.52
CA LEU A 179 -4.88 -11.71 6.18
C LEU A 179 -6.26 -12.39 6.20
N ALA A 180 -7.24 -11.84 5.50
CA ALA A 180 -8.53 -12.49 5.30
C ALA A 180 -9.02 -12.28 3.86
N VAL A 181 -9.18 -13.36 3.10
CA VAL A 181 -9.64 -13.30 1.71
C VAL A 181 -10.88 -14.17 1.57
N SER A 182 -12.03 -13.59 1.21
CA SER A 182 -13.25 -14.36 0.92
C SER A 182 -14.00 -13.80 -0.28
N ASN A 183 -14.46 -14.69 -1.15
CA ASN A 183 -15.09 -14.35 -2.42
C ASN A 183 -14.29 -13.27 -3.20
N SER A 184 -12.96 -13.33 -3.16
CA SER A 184 -12.05 -12.23 -3.55
C SER A 184 -10.68 -12.80 -3.92
N VAL A 185 -9.83 -12.00 -4.55
CA VAL A 185 -8.49 -12.43 -4.98
C VAL A 185 -7.38 -11.51 -4.48
N LEU A 186 -6.31 -12.13 -3.98
CA LEU A 186 -5.01 -11.49 -3.79
C LEU A 186 -4.04 -12.07 -4.83
N ARG A 187 -3.55 -11.26 -5.76
CA ARG A 187 -2.70 -11.72 -6.87
C ARG A 187 -1.35 -11.00 -6.94
N PHE A 188 -0.32 -11.78 -7.24
CA PHE A 188 1.03 -11.35 -7.54
C PHE A 188 1.41 -11.93 -8.91
N VAL A 189 1.62 -11.06 -9.90
CA VAL A 189 1.91 -11.48 -11.29
C VAL A 189 3.10 -10.69 -11.83
N GLY A 190 4.19 -11.34 -12.21
CA GLY A 190 5.40 -10.66 -12.67
C GLY A 190 6.00 -9.80 -11.55
N VAL A 191 6.25 -10.41 -10.40
CA VAL A 191 6.88 -9.73 -9.25
C VAL A 191 8.28 -10.29 -9.08
N GLU A 192 9.28 -9.47 -9.36
CA GLU A 192 10.68 -9.87 -9.29
C GLU A 192 11.50 -8.91 -8.44
N GLY A 193 12.57 -9.39 -7.83
CA GLY A 193 13.37 -8.50 -7.01
C GLY A 193 14.49 -9.11 -6.20
N SER A 194 15.33 -8.25 -5.61
CA SER A 194 16.39 -8.63 -4.68
C SER A 194 15.94 -8.34 -3.25
N VAL A 195 15.85 -9.38 -2.43
CA VAL A 195 15.43 -9.28 -1.03
C VAL A 195 16.34 -10.11 -0.13
N ALA A 196 16.62 -9.63 1.08
CA ALA A 196 17.44 -10.38 2.04
C ALA A 196 16.69 -11.56 2.70
N SER A 197 15.35 -11.56 2.61
CA SER A 197 14.47 -12.58 3.20
C SER A 197 13.50 -13.15 2.16
N SER A 198 12.21 -13.30 2.48
CA SER A 198 11.18 -13.76 1.54
C SER A 198 10.65 -12.62 0.66
N LEU A 199 10.43 -12.90 -0.63
CA LEU A 199 9.81 -11.94 -1.56
C LEU A 199 8.33 -11.72 -1.24
N VAL A 200 7.61 -12.78 -0.88
CA VAL A 200 6.25 -12.69 -0.36
C VAL A 200 6.18 -13.49 0.93
N ARG A 201 5.70 -12.87 2.02
CA ARG A 201 5.54 -13.51 3.33
C ARG A 201 4.14 -13.25 3.88
N CYS A 202 3.42 -14.30 4.19
CA CYS A 202 2.19 -14.26 4.96
C CYS A 202 2.42 -15.00 6.28
N GLY A 203 2.29 -14.29 7.41
CA GLY A 203 2.49 -14.86 8.75
C GLY A 203 1.27 -15.56 9.31
N GLY A 204 0.08 -15.31 8.74
CA GLY A 204 -1.17 -15.89 9.20
C GLY A 204 -2.38 -15.24 8.56
N GLY A 205 -3.52 -15.93 8.65
CA GLY A 205 -4.77 -15.45 8.08
C GLY A 205 -5.72 -16.57 7.67
N THR A 206 -6.76 -16.19 6.94
CA THR A 206 -7.76 -17.11 6.40
C THR A 206 -8.00 -16.83 4.91
N VAL A 207 -8.01 -17.89 4.11
CA VAL A 207 -8.57 -17.89 2.75
C VAL A 207 -9.88 -18.65 2.83
N GLY A 208 -10.99 -17.92 2.87
CA GLY A 208 -12.34 -18.46 3.01
C GLY A 208 -12.97 -18.84 1.68
N ALA A 209 -14.24 -19.25 1.72
CA ALA A 209 -15.00 -19.67 0.54
C ALA A 209 -14.96 -18.60 -0.57
N GLY A 210 -14.69 -19.04 -1.82
CA GLY A 210 -14.53 -18.17 -2.98
C GLY A 210 -13.32 -17.23 -2.93
N GLY A 211 -12.47 -17.32 -1.89
CA GLY A 211 -11.21 -16.61 -1.82
C GLY A 211 -10.09 -17.41 -2.46
N TRP A 212 -9.17 -16.75 -3.17
CA TRP A 212 -7.95 -17.40 -3.63
C TRP A 212 -6.76 -16.45 -3.67
N MET A 213 -5.58 -17.04 -3.70
CA MET A 213 -4.32 -16.34 -3.91
C MET A 213 -3.70 -16.82 -5.22
N GLU A 214 -3.21 -15.89 -6.03
CA GLU A 214 -2.55 -16.19 -7.30
C GLU A 214 -1.10 -15.68 -7.23
N LEU A 215 -0.16 -16.57 -7.55
CA LEU A 215 1.24 -16.22 -7.74
C LEU A 215 1.65 -16.77 -9.12
N HIS A 216 2.03 -15.88 -10.02
CA HIS A 216 2.50 -16.22 -11.36
C HIS A 216 3.73 -15.37 -11.66
N ASP A 217 4.82 -15.98 -12.12
CA ASP A 217 6.04 -15.24 -12.42
C ASP A 217 6.54 -14.40 -11.23
N VAL A 218 6.73 -15.07 -10.08
CA VAL A 218 7.19 -14.44 -8.83
C VAL A 218 8.50 -15.08 -8.39
N TRP A 219 9.62 -14.33 -8.43
CA TRP A 219 10.93 -14.85 -8.03
C TRP A 219 11.84 -13.78 -7.44
N ALA A 220 12.70 -14.19 -6.49
CA ALA A 220 13.77 -13.34 -5.97
C ALA A 220 15.09 -13.67 -6.68
N VAL A 221 15.89 -12.64 -6.97
CA VAL A 221 17.31 -12.80 -7.33
C VAL A 221 18.16 -12.64 -6.08
N GLY A 222 19.17 -13.51 -5.93
CA GLY A 222 20.08 -13.57 -4.79
C GLY A 222 21.22 -12.57 -4.86
#